data_AF-A0A2V9N2T9-F1
#
_entry.id   AF-A0A2V9N2T9-F1
#
_cell.length_a   1.000
_cell.length_b   1.000
_cell.length_c   1.000
_cell.angle_alpha   90.00
_cell.angle_beta   90.00
_cell.angle_gamma   90.00
#
_symmetry.space_group_name_H-M   'P 1'
#
loop_
_entity.id
_entity.type
_entity.pdbx_description
1 polymer ?
#
loop_
_entity_poly.entity_id
_entity_poly.type
_entity_poly.pdbx_seq_one_letter_code
_entity_poly.pdbx_strand_id
1 'polypeptide(L)' 'SQEMLAEMVGTTRQRVNLFMNKFRKLGFVRYNGGLQVHNSLLTVVLHDAPPR' A
#
# COMPACT_ATOMS: atom_id res chain seq x y z
N SER A 1 14.24 0.34 3.82
CA SER A 1 13.93 1.68 3.25
C SER A 1 12.82 1.54 2.22
N GLN A 2 12.19 2.64 1.78
CA GLN A 2 11.19 2.61 0.68
C GLN A 2 11.76 2.09 -0.66
N GLU A 3 13.08 2.17 -0.81
CA GLU A 3 13.83 1.70 -1.98
C GLU A 3 13.78 0.18 -2.12
N MET A 4 13.97 -0.54 -1.01
CA MET A 4 13.83 -1.99 -0.95
C MET A 4 12.38 -2.44 -1.25
N LEU A 5 11.38 -1.67 -0.81
CA LEU A 5 9.97 -1.94 -1.15
C LEU A 5 9.67 -1.71 -2.63
N ALA A 6 10.27 -0.68 -3.25
CA ALA A 6 10.11 -0.40 -4.67
C ALA A 6 10.69 -1.53 -5.52
N GLU A 7 11.87 -2.03 -5.13
CA GLU A 7 12.53 -3.17 -5.79
C GLU A 7 11.72 -4.46 -5.63
N MET A 8 11.27 -4.79 -4.41
CA MET A 8 10.45 -5.99 -4.16
C MET A 8 9.10 -5.99 -4.90
N VAL A 9 8.52 -4.83 -5.16
CA VAL A 9 7.23 -4.69 -5.86
C VAL A 9 7.40 -4.48 -7.37
N GLY A 10 8.64 -4.31 -7.87
CA GLY A 10 8.91 -4.08 -9.29
C GLY A 10 8.41 -2.72 -9.80
N THR A 11 8.51 -1.67 -8.97
CA THR A 11 8.02 -0.33 -9.32
C THR A 11 9.02 0.76 -8.92
N THR A 12 8.73 2.03 -9.22
CA THR A 12 9.61 3.14 -8.85
C THR A 12 9.34 3.63 -7.44
N ARG A 13 10.37 4.14 -6.74
CA ARG A 13 10.23 4.76 -5.42
C ARG A 13 9.17 5.86 -5.38
N GLN A 14 9.05 6.64 -6.47
CA GLN A 14 8.02 7.67 -6.61
C GLN A 14 6.60 7.09 -6.61
N ARG A 15 6.38 5.97 -7.33
CA ARG A 15 5.10 5.27 -7.33
C ARG A 15 4.78 4.67 -5.96
N VAL A 16 5.75 4.05 -5.28
CA VAL A 16 5.53 3.55 -3.91
C VAL A 16 5.11 4.69 -2.97
N ASN A 17 5.83 5.82 -3.00
CA ASN A 17 5.48 6.99 -2.19
C ASN A 17 4.08 7.53 -2.49
N LEU A 18 3.67 7.55 -3.75
CA LEU A 18 2.32 7.97 -4.14
C LEU A 18 1.25 7.07 -3.50
N PHE A 19 1.39 5.75 -3.59
CA PHE A 19 0.46 4.80 -3.00
C PHE A 19 0.46 4.84 -1.47
N MET A 20 1.63 4.84 -0.82
CA MET A 20 1.71 4.88 0.64
C MET A 20 1.12 6.18 1.21
N ASN A 21 1.27 7.30 0.52
CA ASN A 21 0.60 8.55 0.89
C ASN A 21 -0.93 8.46 0.75
N LYS A 22 -1.42 7.86 -0.33
CA LYS A 22 -2.87 7.64 -0.54
C LYS A 22 -3.45 6.73 0.54
N PHE A 23 -2.80 5.60 0.83
CA PHE A 23 -3.23 4.67 1.87
C PHE A 23 -3.23 5.30 3.26
N ARG A 24 -2.25 6.16 3.56
CA ARG A 24 -2.23 6.91 4.81
C ARG A 24 -3.42 7.88 4.92
N LYS A 25 -3.70 8.65 3.85
CA LYS A 25 -4.82 9.60 3.83
C LYS A 25 -6.18 8.89 3.97
N LEU A 26 -6.32 7.71 3.40
CA LEU A 26 -7.52 6.90 3.48
C LEU A 26 -7.63 6.09 4.79
N GLY A 27 -6.61 6.13 5.65
CA GLY A 27 -6.61 5.45 6.94
C GLY A 27 -6.25 3.96 6.90
N PHE A 28 -5.78 3.44 5.76
CA PHE A 28 -5.38 2.01 5.64
C PHE A 28 -4.04 1.72 6.29
N VAL A 29 -3.15 2.71 6.36
CA VAL A 29 -1.84 2.55 7.01
C VAL A 29 -1.54 3.70 7.95
N ARG A 30 -0.89 3.39 9.07
CA ARG A 30 -0.34 4.37 10.01
C ARG A 30 1.13 4.07 10.28
N TYR A 31 1.90 5.14 10.52
CA TYR A 31 3.31 5.06 10.89
C TYR A 31 3.50 5.56 12.32
N ASN A 32 3.26 4.69 13.30
CA ASN A 32 3.45 4.97 14.72
C ASN A 32 4.57 4.07 15.27
N GLY A 33 5.83 4.39 14.93
CA GLY A 33 6.99 3.55 15.28
C GLY A 33 7.19 2.30 14.41
N GLY A 34 6.29 2.08 13.45
CA GLY A 34 6.31 0.98 12.48
C GLY A 34 5.11 1.09 11.53
N LEU A 35 5.05 0.24 10.51
CA LEU A 35 3.90 0.19 9.60
C LEU A 35 2.77 -0.62 10.23
N GLN A 36 1.66 0.04 10.56
CA GLN A 36 0.42 -0.61 10.95
C GLN A 36 -0.55 -0.60 9.77
N VAL A 37 -1.14 -1.76 9.47
CA VAL A 37 -2.12 -1.93 8.37
C VAL A 37 -3.50 -2.18 8.99
N HIS A 38 -4.50 -1.41 8.56
CA HIS A 38 -5.90 -1.61 8.95
C HIS A 38 -6.56 -2.55 7.92
N ASN A 39 -7.06 -3.70 8.38
CA ASN A 39 -7.64 -4.74 7.52
C ASN A 39 -8.98 -4.37 6.86
N SER A 40 -9.52 -3.16 7.09
CA SER A 40 -10.87 -2.78 6.71
C SER A 40 -11.12 -2.71 5.19
N LEU A 41 -10.11 -2.76 4.32
CA LEU A 41 -10.28 -2.76 2.86
C LEU A 41 -9.35 -3.72 2.07
N LEU A 42 -8.74 -4.72 2.72
CA LEU A 42 -8.06 -5.81 1.99
C LEU A 42 -9.02 -6.45 0.95
N THR A 43 -10.30 -6.49 1.30
CA THR A 43 -11.42 -6.94 0.47
C THR A 43 -11.58 -6.13 -0.83
N VAL A 44 -11.43 -4.79 -0.84
CA VAL A 44 -11.68 -4.00 -2.05
C VAL A 44 -10.55 -4.14 -3.08
N VAL A 45 -9.31 -4.28 -2.64
CA VAL A 45 -8.16 -4.46 -3.54
C VAL A 45 -8.06 -5.88 -4.08
N LEU A 46 -8.43 -6.89 -3.29
CA LEU A 46 -8.39 -8.30 -3.70
C LEU A 46 -9.61 -8.76 -4.51
N HIS A 47 -10.77 -8.11 -4.36
CA HIS A 47 -11.98 -8.47 -5.11
C HIS A 47 -12.12 -7.81 -6.48
N ASP A 48 -11.16 -6.97 -6.92
CA ASP A 48 -11.12 -6.43 -8.29
C ASP A 48 -10.41 -7.40 -9.27
N ALA A 49 -10.46 -8.71 -8.97
CA ALA A 49 -10.18 -9.72 -9.98
C ALA A 49 -11.39 -9.76 -10.93
N PRO A 50 -11.21 -9.51 -12.25
CA PRO A 50 -12.32 -9.59 -13.19
C PRO A 50 -12.94 -10.99 -13.14
N PRO A 51 -14.28 -11.13 -13.18
CA PRO A 51 -14.91 -12.42 -13.29
C PRO A 51 -14.38 -13.13 -14.55
N ARG A 52 -14.04 -14.42 -14.41
CA ARG A 52 -13.59 -15.29 -15.51
C ARG A 52 -14.64 -15.37 -16.62
#